data_AF-A0AAD7A1Z7-F1
#
_entry.id   AF-A0AAD7A1Z7-F1
#
_cell.length_a   1.000
_cell.length_b   1.000
_cell.length_c   1.000
_cell.angle_alpha   90.00
_cell.angle_beta   90.00
_cell.angle_gamma   90.00
#
_symmetry.space_group_name_H-M   'P 1'
#
loop_
_entity.id
_entity.type
_entity.pdbx_description
1 polymer ?
#
loop_
_entity_poly.entity_id
_entity_poly.type
_entity_poly.pdbx_seq_one_letter_code
_entity_poly.pdbx_strand_id
1 'polypeptide(L)'
;MLRTHHQGPKLLCALQKAFGIASLTTVQKTKKIPRLLPSIGVPTLEEINSNIENFLAPEIKPPPTPNANGKLPGNILMFDGVSLESKCRYCPEEHSYRVKTKVESFDSIEQVRVALFEPETEEEKVCLAADATVVAIASYAQTDHYTPVPIVLSPSDNTEKGKELAAWMKTVLEAYRKHPFGAALHGDIWALASDGAAPYRWAKHELCMTHELNPLSPLGKILRPLCRLNCFTSEHLVLATGDPKHFQK
;
A
#
# COMPACT_ATOMS: atom_id res chain seq x y z
N MET A 1 6.28 15.19 21.62
CA MET A 1 5.41 16.25 21.04
C MET A 1 4.48 15.74 19.93
N LEU A 2 4.91 14.88 19.01
CA LEU A 2 4.04 14.38 17.92
C LEU A 2 2.90 13.45 18.37
N ARG A 3 3.06 12.70 19.48
CA ARG A 3 2.01 11.78 19.99
C ARG A 3 0.71 12.46 20.45
N THR A 4 0.73 13.75 20.80
CA THR A 4 -0.46 14.48 21.26
C THR A 4 -1.32 15.00 20.11
N HIS A 5 -0.75 15.15 18.92
CA HIS A 5 -1.49 15.52 17.71
C HIS A 5 -2.46 14.40 17.27
N HIS A 6 -2.02 13.13 17.37
CA HIS A 6 -2.80 11.96 16.94
C HIS A 6 -4.00 11.63 17.84
N GLN A 7 -4.10 12.24 19.03
CA GLN A 7 -5.22 12.06 19.96
C GLN A 7 -6.37 13.06 19.69
N GLY A 8 -6.26 13.85 18.62
CA GLY A 8 -7.33 14.70 18.11
C GLY A 8 -7.12 16.20 18.35
N PRO A 9 -7.73 17.05 17.49
CA PRO A 9 -7.48 18.49 17.48
C PRO A 9 -7.93 19.19 18.77
N LYS A 10 -8.95 18.66 19.45
CA LYS A 10 -9.45 19.20 20.72
C LYS A 10 -8.43 19.04 21.85
N LEU A 11 -7.77 17.89 21.94
CA LEU A 11 -6.74 17.67 22.94
C LEU A 11 -5.50 18.51 22.65
N LEU A 12 -5.07 18.58 21.39
CA LEU A 12 -3.95 19.44 20.99
C LEU A 12 -4.21 20.91 21.35
N CYS A 13 -5.43 21.41 21.10
CA CYS A 13 -5.84 22.76 21.47
C CYS A 13 -5.84 22.97 22.99
N ALA A 14 -6.36 22.02 23.76
CA ALA A 14 -6.35 22.10 25.22
C ALA A 14 -4.92 22.11 25.79
N LEU A 15 -4.05 21.23 25.28
CA LEU A 15 -2.65 21.16 25.69
C LEU A 15 -1.86 22.40 25.24
N GLN A 16 -2.14 22.96 24.06
CA GLN A 16 -1.55 24.22 23.60
C GLN A 16 -1.88 25.35 24.60
N LYS A 17 -3.14 25.44 25.04
CA LYS A 17 -3.57 26.45 25.99
C LYS A 17 -3.00 26.22 27.41
N ALA A 18 -2.92 24.97 27.86
CA ALA A 18 -2.49 24.64 29.22
C ALA A 18 -0.95 24.66 29.39
N PHE A 19 -0.21 24.20 28.37
CA PHE A 19 1.23 23.94 28.46
C PHE A 19 2.06 24.68 27.43
N GLY A 20 1.44 25.53 26.59
CA GLY A 20 2.16 26.32 25.58
C GLY A 20 2.78 25.49 24.45
N ILE A 21 2.29 24.27 24.21
CA ILE A 21 2.83 23.43 23.12
C ILE A 21 2.52 24.02 21.74
N ALA A 22 3.34 23.67 20.74
CA ALA A 22 3.18 24.17 19.38
C ALA A 22 1.79 23.88 18.79
N SER A 23 1.22 24.87 18.10
CA SER A 23 -0.07 24.72 17.42
C SER A 23 0.01 23.74 16.26
N LEU A 24 -1.14 23.22 15.82
CA LEU A 24 -1.24 22.38 14.63
C LEU A 24 -0.54 23.00 13.41
N THR A 25 -0.84 24.27 13.14
CA THR A 25 -0.27 25.03 12.02
C THR A 25 1.23 25.17 12.16
N THR A 26 1.74 25.38 13.37
CA THR A 26 3.18 25.45 13.63
C THR A 26 3.85 24.12 13.34
N VAL A 27 3.27 22.99 13.79
CA VAL A 27 3.80 21.65 13.50
C VAL A 27 3.79 21.38 11.99
N GLN A 28 2.69 21.66 11.30
CA GLN A 28 2.58 21.49 9.84
C GLN A 28 3.58 22.34 9.04
N LYS A 29 3.89 23.55 9.51
CA LYS A 29 4.89 24.43 8.86
C LYS A 29 6.33 24.03 9.14
N THR A 30 6.59 23.41 10.29
CA THR A 30 7.97 23.12 10.76
C THR A 30 8.39 21.67 10.55
N LYS A 31 7.44 20.76 10.35
CA LYS A 31 7.70 19.34 10.11
C LYS A 31 7.01 18.89 8.83
N LYS A 32 7.77 18.23 7.95
CA LYS A 32 7.22 17.49 6.80
C LYS A 32 6.39 16.34 7.37
N ILE A 33 5.07 16.44 7.24
CA ILE A 33 4.15 15.36 7.56
C ILE A 33 3.98 14.55 6.26
N PRO A 34 4.36 13.27 6.24
CA PRO A 34 4.21 12.47 5.03
C PRO A 34 2.72 12.36 4.67
N ARG A 35 2.42 12.55 3.39
CA ARG A 35 1.07 12.42 2.84
C ARG A 35 1.04 11.28 1.84
N LEU A 36 -0.02 10.49 1.92
CA LEU A 36 -0.31 9.47 0.93
C LEU A 36 -1.01 10.13 -0.25
N LEU A 37 -0.46 9.96 -1.43
CA LEU A 37 -1.11 10.25 -2.69
C LEU A 37 -2.02 9.06 -3.03
N PRO A 38 -3.35 9.21 -2.93
CA PRO A 38 -4.27 8.15 -3.36
C PRO A 38 -4.27 8.01 -4.88
N SER A 39 -4.47 6.79 -5.35
CA SER A 39 -4.78 6.51 -6.74
C SER A 39 -6.28 6.73 -6.98
N ILE A 40 -6.68 7.13 -8.20
CA ILE A 40 -8.11 7.26 -8.58
C ILE A 40 -8.64 5.99 -9.27
N GLY A 41 -7.74 5.14 -9.73
CA GLY A 41 -8.04 3.83 -10.28
C GLY A 41 -6.85 2.91 -10.01
N VAL A 42 -6.50 2.06 -10.97
CA VAL A 42 -5.34 1.16 -10.84
C VAL A 42 -4.07 1.97 -10.51
N PRO A 43 -3.37 1.66 -9.39
CA PRO A 43 -2.19 2.40 -8.97
C PRO A 43 -1.09 2.43 -10.03
N THR A 44 -0.60 3.64 -10.32
CA THR A 44 0.49 3.84 -11.26
C THR A 44 1.86 3.71 -10.58
N LEU A 45 2.90 3.43 -11.36
CA LEU A 45 4.26 3.33 -10.84
C LEU A 45 4.71 4.66 -10.23
N GLU A 46 4.34 5.79 -10.83
CA GLU A 46 4.64 7.14 -10.37
C GLU A 46 4.00 7.42 -9.01
N GLU A 47 2.73 7.07 -8.81
CA GLU A 47 2.04 7.20 -7.52
C GLU A 47 2.71 6.36 -6.43
N ILE A 48 3.01 5.10 -6.75
CA ILE A 48 3.68 4.18 -5.82
C ILE A 48 5.06 4.72 -5.43
N ASN A 49 5.87 5.17 -6.40
CA ASN A 49 7.18 5.74 -6.14
C ASN A 49 7.11 7.03 -5.31
N SER A 50 6.16 7.92 -5.63
CA SER A 50 5.92 9.14 -4.84
C SER A 50 5.56 8.81 -3.39
N ASN A 51 4.75 7.78 -3.16
CA ASN A 51 4.41 7.32 -1.81
C ASN A 51 5.59 6.67 -1.10
N ILE A 52 6.39 5.85 -1.79
CA ILE A 52 7.64 5.30 -1.23
C ILE A 52 8.56 6.44 -0.82
N GLU A 53 8.75 7.46 -1.65
CA GLU A 53 9.57 8.62 -1.33
C GLU A 53 9.01 9.40 -0.14
N ASN A 54 7.70 9.67 -0.12
CA ASN A 54 7.08 10.45 0.95
C ASN A 54 7.15 9.76 2.31
N PHE A 55 7.11 8.42 2.38
CA PHE A 55 7.05 7.70 3.65
C PHE A 55 8.33 6.97 4.05
N LEU A 56 9.15 6.53 3.10
CA LEU A 56 10.32 5.69 3.35
C LEU A 56 11.65 6.44 3.17
N ALA A 57 11.62 7.72 2.79
CA ALA A 57 12.84 8.53 2.76
C ALA A 57 13.50 8.60 4.16
N PRO A 58 14.84 8.59 4.26
CA PRO A 58 15.57 8.52 5.54
C PRO A 58 15.18 9.61 6.55
N GLU A 59 14.81 10.80 6.08
CA GLU A 59 14.38 11.92 6.92
C GLU A 59 12.99 11.74 7.53
N ILE A 60 12.18 10.84 6.97
CA ILE A 60 10.82 10.51 7.44
C ILE A 60 10.84 9.21 8.25
N LYS A 61 11.42 8.15 7.66
CA LYS A 61 11.58 6.84 8.29
C LYS A 61 13.07 6.46 8.26
N PRO A 62 13.76 6.57 9.40
CA PRO A 62 15.15 6.13 9.49
C PRO A 62 15.28 4.65 9.09
N PRO A 63 16.36 4.27 8.39
CA PRO A 63 16.59 2.88 8.04
C PRO A 63 16.73 2.01 9.30
N PRO A 64 16.26 0.76 9.26
CA PRO A 64 16.44 -0.17 10.36
C PRO A 64 17.92 -0.45 10.62
N THR A 65 18.26 -0.72 11.88
CA THR A 65 19.63 -1.14 12.22
C THR A 65 19.87 -2.56 11.65
N PRO A 66 20.92 -2.78 10.84
CA PRO A 66 21.24 -4.12 10.36
C PRO A 66 21.51 -5.09 11.51
N ASN A 67 21.19 -6.36 11.33
CA ASN A 67 21.52 -7.39 12.32
C ASN A 67 23.05 -7.65 12.39
N ALA A 68 23.47 -8.52 13.30
CA ALA A 68 24.89 -8.87 13.50
C ALA A 68 25.61 -9.36 12.23
N ASN A 69 24.87 -9.84 11.22
CA ASN A 69 25.40 -10.29 9.94
C ASN A 69 25.33 -9.19 8.85
N GLY A 70 25.05 -7.95 9.22
CA GLY A 70 24.91 -6.81 8.31
C GLY A 70 23.65 -6.85 7.43
N LYS A 71 22.68 -7.71 7.73
CA LYS A 71 21.45 -7.84 6.93
C LYS A 71 20.33 -6.96 7.48
N LEU A 72 19.63 -6.30 6.57
CA LEU A 72 18.38 -5.59 6.86
C LEU A 72 17.27 -6.59 7.23
N PRO A 73 16.27 -6.17 8.03
CA PRO A 73 15.14 -7.01 8.35
C PRO A 73 14.28 -7.27 7.10
N GLY A 74 13.68 -8.45 7.04
CA GLY A 74 12.67 -8.75 6.04
C GLY A 74 11.37 -8.01 6.31
N ASN A 75 10.60 -7.79 5.25
CA ASN A 75 9.32 -7.10 5.29
C ASN A 75 8.18 -7.96 4.75
N ILE A 76 6.95 -7.58 5.11
CA ILE A 76 5.71 -8.11 4.57
C ILE A 76 4.97 -7.00 3.83
N LEU A 77 4.46 -7.32 2.65
CA LEU A 77 3.57 -6.45 1.88
C LEU A 77 2.13 -6.92 2.10
N MET A 78 1.28 -6.07 2.66
CA MET A 78 -0.07 -6.42 3.09
C MET A 78 -1.10 -5.67 2.27
N PHE A 79 -2.08 -6.39 1.73
CA PHE A 79 -3.21 -5.86 0.98
C PHE A 79 -4.49 -6.09 1.78
N ASP A 80 -5.27 -5.03 1.99
CA ASP A 80 -6.57 -5.15 2.65
C ASP A 80 -7.57 -4.15 2.06
N GLY A 81 -8.85 -4.50 2.12
CA GLY A 81 -9.95 -3.65 1.69
C GLY A 81 -10.55 -2.89 2.87
N VAL A 82 -10.77 -1.60 2.72
CA VAL A 82 -11.53 -0.78 3.66
C VAL A 82 -12.82 -0.35 3.01
N SER A 83 -13.95 -0.66 3.65
CA SER A 83 -15.25 -0.30 3.10
C SER A 83 -15.47 1.21 3.07
N LEU A 84 -15.95 1.69 1.94
CA LEU A 84 -16.24 3.08 1.66
C LEU A 84 -17.73 3.31 1.54
N GLU A 85 -18.12 4.55 1.80
CA GLU A 85 -19.42 5.04 1.39
C GLU A 85 -19.35 5.45 -0.08
N SER A 86 -20.07 4.73 -0.95
CA SER A 86 -20.08 4.97 -2.40
C SER A 86 -20.70 6.32 -2.76
N LYS A 87 -19.86 7.36 -2.77
CA LYS A 87 -20.25 8.74 -3.09
C LYS A 87 -19.13 9.46 -3.84
N CYS A 88 -19.52 10.24 -4.84
CA CYS A 88 -18.61 11.19 -5.49
C CYS A 88 -18.27 12.33 -4.51
N ARG A 89 -16.98 12.64 -4.36
CA ARG A 89 -16.49 13.75 -3.54
C ARG A 89 -15.46 14.55 -4.32
N TYR A 90 -15.39 15.85 -4.06
CA TYR A 90 -14.35 16.69 -4.64
C TYR A 90 -13.05 16.55 -3.84
N CYS A 91 -11.96 16.19 -4.51
CA CYS A 91 -10.62 16.13 -3.95
C CYS A 91 -9.68 16.99 -4.81
N PRO A 92 -9.13 18.09 -4.29
CA PRO A 92 -8.35 19.04 -5.09
C PRO A 92 -6.95 18.53 -5.47
N GLU A 93 -6.42 17.52 -4.79
CA GLU A 93 -5.06 16.96 -4.99
C GLU A 93 -5.07 15.71 -5.91
N GLU A 94 -6.19 15.41 -6.57
CA GLU A 94 -6.41 14.20 -7.35
C GLU A 94 -6.21 14.40 -8.87
N HIS A 95 -5.58 13.41 -9.53
CA HIS A 95 -5.39 13.36 -10.98
C HIS A 95 -6.10 12.15 -11.61
N SER A 96 -7.06 12.39 -12.52
CA SER A 96 -7.72 11.34 -13.31
C SER A 96 -7.44 11.56 -14.79
N TYR A 97 -7.24 10.46 -15.51
CA TYR A 97 -7.07 10.48 -16.96
C TYR A 97 -8.40 10.42 -17.72
N ARG A 98 -9.50 10.00 -17.08
CA ARG A 98 -10.82 9.81 -17.72
C ARG A 98 -11.74 11.00 -17.58
N VAL A 99 -11.65 11.73 -16.47
CA VAL A 99 -12.51 12.88 -16.18
C VAL A 99 -11.69 14.02 -15.62
N LYS A 100 -12.09 15.26 -15.90
CA LYS A 100 -11.49 16.42 -15.25
C LYS A 100 -11.80 16.37 -13.76
N THR A 101 -10.76 16.24 -12.94
CA THR A 101 -10.87 16.23 -11.46
C THR A 101 -11.04 17.62 -10.86
N LYS A 102 -10.91 18.67 -11.68
CA LYS A 102 -11.13 20.06 -11.28
C LYS A 102 -12.48 20.55 -11.77
N VAL A 103 -13.27 21.10 -10.85
CA VAL A 103 -14.54 21.75 -11.15
C VAL A 103 -14.26 23.17 -11.64
N GLU A 104 -14.00 23.31 -12.94
CA GLU A 104 -13.71 24.61 -13.58
C GLU A 104 -14.97 25.23 -14.22
N SER A 105 -15.98 24.41 -14.54
CA SER A 105 -17.21 24.82 -15.21
C SER A 105 -18.36 23.87 -14.90
N PHE A 106 -19.59 24.27 -15.22
CA PHE A 106 -20.76 23.39 -15.19
C PHE A 106 -20.59 22.18 -16.11
N ASP A 107 -20.01 22.37 -17.30
CA ASP A 107 -19.73 21.28 -18.25
C ASP A 107 -18.81 20.20 -17.65
N SER A 108 -17.87 20.59 -16.78
CA SER A 108 -16.98 19.63 -16.11
C SER A 108 -17.75 18.73 -15.13
N ILE A 109 -18.82 19.24 -14.52
CA ILE A 109 -19.71 18.47 -13.65
C ILE A 109 -20.59 17.55 -14.49
N GLU A 110 -21.11 18.05 -15.61
CA GLU A 110 -21.95 17.26 -16.51
C GLU A 110 -21.17 16.08 -17.11
N GLN A 111 -19.90 16.27 -17.47
CA GLN A 111 -19.02 15.19 -17.93
C GLN A 111 -18.90 14.07 -16.89
N VAL A 112 -18.76 14.40 -15.60
CA VAL A 112 -18.70 13.40 -14.53
C VAL A 112 -20.06 12.71 -14.36
N ARG A 113 -21.18 13.45 -14.46
CA ARG A 113 -22.53 12.89 -14.39
C ARG A 113 -22.78 11.88 -15.51
N VAL A 114 -22.44 12.25 -16.75
CA VAL A 114 -22.56 11.38 -17.93
C VAL A 114 -21.71 10.12 -17.75
N ALA A 115 -20.43 10.26 -17.36
CA ALA A 115 -19.55 9.12 -17.14
C ALA A 115 -20.03 8.15 -16.04
N LEU A 116 -20.74 8.64 -15.02
CA LEU A 116 -21.26 7.84 -13.91
C LEU A 116 -22.61 7.17 -14.22
N PHE A 117 -23.51 7.86 -14.93
CA PHE A 117 -24.92 7.44 -15.03
C PHE A 117 -25.40 7.15 -16.45
N GLU A 118 -24.80 7.79 -17.45
CA GLU A 118 -25.22 7.73 -18.85
C GLU A 118 -24.02 7.52 -19.80
N PRO A 119 -23.10 6.57 -19.53
CA PRO A 119 -21.97 6.36 -20.42
C PRO A 119 -22.44 5.77 -21.76
N GLU A 120 -21.92 6.29 -22.88
CA GLU A 120 -22.24 5.75 -24.21
C GLU A 120 -21.47 4.43 -24.46
N THR A 121 -20.31 4.28 -23.83
CA THR A 121 -19.42 3.12 -23.94
C THR A 121 -18.92 2.63 -22.58
N GLU A 122 -18.52 1.36 -22.47
CA GLU A 122 -17.94 0.85 -21.21
C GLU A 122 -16.56 1.47 -20.91
N GLU A 123 -15.85 1.98 -21.92
CA GLU A 123 -14.59 2.69 -21.76
C GLU A 123 -14.75 4.06 -21.07
N GLU A 124 -15.87 4.74 -21.30
CA GLU A 124 -16.21 6.04 -20.70
C GLU A 124 -16.81 5.91 -19.30
N LYS A 125 -17.28 4.71 -18.96
CA LYS A 125 -17.89 4.42 -17.67
C LYS A 125 -16.90 4.60 -16.53
N VAL A 126 -17.37 5.34 -15.52
CA VAL A 126 -16.71 5.50 -14.24
C VAL A 126 -17.62 4.87 -13.18
N CYS A 127 -17.05 4.05 -12.30
CA CYS A 127 -17.78 3.43 -11.21
C CYS A 127 -17.52 4.19 -9.90
N LEU A 128 -18.51 4.20 -9.01
CA LEU A 128 -18.30 4.61 -7.62
C LEU A 128 -17.60 3.47 -6.87
N ALA A 129 -16.54 3.81 -6.15
CA ALA A 129 -15.86 2.86 -5.27
C ALA A 129 -16.79 2.36 -4.17
N ALA A 130 -16.77 1.05 -3.92
CA ALA A 130 -17.42 0.43 -2.76
C ALA A 130 -16.42 0.21 -1.62
N ASP A 131 -15.17 -0.09 -1.97
CA ASP A 131 -14.08 -0.30 -1.03
C ASP A 131 -12.82 0.46 -1.51
N ALA A 132 -11.84 0.62 -0.63
CA ALA A 132 -10.50 1.06 -0.97
C ALA A 132 -9.48 0.00 -0.58
N THR A 133 -8.70 -0.45 -1.55
CA THR A 133 -7.55 -1.31 -1.33
C THR A 133 -6.41 -0.48 -0.76
N VAL A 134 -5.97 -0.85 0.45
CA VAL A 134 -4.80 -0.30 1.11
C VAL A 134 -3.67 -1.29 0.97
N VAL A 135 -2.50 -0.80 0.55
CA VAL A 135 -1.26 -1.59 0.58
C VAL A 135 -0.30 -0.97 1.56
N ALA A 136 0.18 -1.79 2.50
CA ALA A 136 1.12 -1.35 3.52
C ALA A 136 2.32 -2.30 3.61
N ILE A 137 3.47 -1.74 3.97
CA ILE A 137 4.70 -2.47 4.26
C ILE A 137 4.93 -2.49 5.77
N ALA A 138 5.17 -3.66 6.33
CA ALA A 138 5.59 -3.80 7.72
C ALA A 138 6.87 -4.64 7.80
N SER A 139 7.72 -4.36 8.78
CA SER A 139 8.92 -5.16 9.04
C SER A 139 8.59 -6.36 9.92
N TYR A 140 9.24 -7.49 9.73
CA TYR A 140 9.08 -8.67 10.59
C TYR A 140 9.85 -8.58 11.91
N ALA A 141 10.99 -7.91 11.90
CA ALA A 141 12.00 -8.04 12.97
C ALA A 141 12.48 -6.68 13.50
N GLN A 142 11.86 -5.58 13.08
CA GLN A 142 12.20 -4.26 13.59
C GLN A 142 11.56 -4.02 14.95
N THR A 143 12.36 -3.68 15.95
CA THR A 143 11.89 -3.40 17.33
C THR A 143 11.59 -1.92 17.54
N ASP A 144 12.22 -1.05 16.76
CA ASP A 144 11.96 0.37 16.64
C ASP A 144 11.14 0.66 15.36
N HIS A 145 10.36 1.75 15.32
CA HIS A 145 9.64 2.18 14.11
C HIS A 145 8.83 1.08 13.35
N TYR A 146 8.31 0.08 14.06
CA TYR A 146 7.51 -1.05 13.55
C TYR A 146 6.17 -0.65 12.89
N THR A 147 5.86 0.64 12.80
CA THR A 147 4.60 1.11 12.23
C THR A 147 4.48 0.69 10.76
N PRO A 148 3.40 -0.03 10.39
CA PRO A 148 3.11 -0.31 8.99
C PRO A 148 3.02 0.99 8.18
N VAL A 149 3.65 1.00 7.02
CA VAL A 149 3.72 2.18 6.16
C VAL A 149 2.80 1.99 4.97
N PRO A 150 1.71 2.76 4.84
CA PRO A 150 0.88 2.70 3.65
C PRO A 150 1.65 3.27 2.46
N ILE A 151 1.60 2.57 1.34
CA ILE A 151 2.24 2.99 0.08
C ILE A 151 1.26 3.07 -1.09
N VAL A 152 0.06 2.48 -0.93
CA VAL A 152 -1.03 2.59 -1.91
C VAL A 152 -2.34 2.72 -1.17
N LEU A 153 -3.20 3.59 -1.70
CA LEU A 153 -4.62 3.65 -1.40
C LEU A 153 -5.33 3.79 -2.75
N SER A 154 -6.08 2.77 -3.13
CA SER A 154 -6.77 2.70 -4.42
C SER A 154 -8.25 2.41 -4.22
N PRO A 155 -9.16 3.18 -4.83
CA PRO A 155 -10.57 2.78 -4.87
C PRO A 155 -10.74 1.48 -5.66
N SER A 156 -11.72 0.68 -5.25
CA SER A 156 -12.17 -0.50 -5.98
C SER A 156 -13.70 -0.58 -5.94
N ASP A 157 -14.30 -0.97 -7.06
CA ASP A 157 -15.72 -1.32 -7.17
C ASP A 157 -15.94 -2.84 -7.04
N ASN A 158 -14.91 -3.59 -6.65
CA ASN A 158 -14.86 -5.04 -6.54
C ASN A 158 -15.07 -5.81 -7.86
N THR A 159 -14.95 -5.15 -9.02
CA THR A 159 -15.03 -5.82 -10.33
C THR A 159 -13.68 -6.37 -10.79
N GLU A 160 -12.58 -5.93 -10.17
CA GLU A 160 -11.21 -6.34 -10.48
C GLU A 160 -11.03 -7.85 -10.39
N LYS A 161 -10.47 -8.43 -11.46
CA LYS A 161 -10.20 -9.88 -11.53
C LYS A 161 -8.82 -10.20 -11.00
N GLY A 162 -8.62 -11.47 -10.62
CA GLY A 162 -7.33 -11.94 -10.08
C GLY A 162 -6.11 -11.61 -10.97
N LYS A 163 -6.25 -11.60 -12.30
CA LYS A 163 -5.17 -11.25 -13.25
C LYS A 163 -4.77 -9.78 -13.19
N GLU A 164 -5.76 -8.90 -13.18
CA GLU A 164 -5.54 -7.45 -13.08
C GLU A 164 -4.91 -7.12 -11.74
N LEU A 165 -5.43 -7.74 -10.67
CA LEU A 165 -4.90 -7.63 -9.33
C LEU A 165 -3.45 -8.11 -9.23
N ALA A 166 -3.13 -9.29 -9.79
CA ALA A 166 -1.75 -9.79 -9.84
C ALA A 166 -0.81 -8.85 -10.60
N ALA A 167 -1.27 -8.26 -11.70
CA ALA A 167 -0.45 -7.35 -12.51
C ALA A 167 -0.02 -6.12 -11.72
N TRP A 168 -0.93 -5.44 -11.03
CA TRP A 168 -0.56 -4.25 -10.28
C TRP A 168 0.09 -4.58 -8.91
N MET A 169 -0.25 -5.71 -8.28
CA MET A 169 0.51 -6.23 -7.13
C MET A 169 1.98 -6.45 -7.49
N LYS A 170 2.27 -6.97 -8.69
CA LYS A 170 3.62 -7.10 -9.23
C LYS A 170 4.27 -5.72 -9.43
N THR A 171 3.55 -4.74 -9.96
CA THR A 171 4.03 -3.36 -10.07
C THR A 171 4.48 -2.79 -8.72
N VAL A 172 3.69 -3.00 -7.66
CA VAL A 172 4.04 -2.54 -6.29
C VAL A 172 5.32 -3.22 -5.79
N LEU A 173 5.44 -4.54 -5.96
CA LEU A 173 6.64 -5.28 -5.57
C LEU A 173 7.89 -4.79 -6.33
N GLU A 174 7.76 -4.58 -7.63
CA GLU A 174 8.86 -4.08 -8.46
C GLU A 174 9.24 -2.65 -8.12
N ALA A 175 8.26 -1.78 -7.90
CA ALA A 175 8.48 -0.39 -7.48
C ALA A 175 9.27 -0.37 -6.17
N TYR A 176 8.82 -1.09 -5.14
CA TYR A 176 9.54 -1.17 -3.87
C TYR A 176 10.96 -1.73 -4.02
N ARG A 177 11.14 -2.78 -4.83
CA ARG A 177 12.47 -3.38 -5.03
C ARG A 177 13.44 -2.45 -5.75
N LYS A 178 12.97 -1.72 -6.77
CA LYS A 178 13.81 -0.87 -7.62
C LYS A 178 14.04 0.53 -7.02
N HIS A 179 13.14 0.99 -6.14
CA HIS A 179 13.22 2.33 -5.58
C HIS A 179 14.42 2.48 -4.61
N PRO A 180 15.18 3.59 -4.64
CA PRO A 180 16.33 3.82 -3.75
C PRO A 180 15.98 3.74 -2.25
N PHE A 181 14.79 4.21 -1.89
CA PHE A 181 14.26 4.17 -0.52
C PHE A 181 13.38 2.94 -0.23
N GLY A 182 13.42 1.92 -1.10
CA GLY A 182 12.69 0.68 -0.88
C GLY A 182 13.59 -0.41 -0.30
N ALA A 183 13.71 -1.54 -1.00
CA ALA A 183 14.41 -2.73 -0.52
C ALA A 183 15.89 -2.47 -0.13
N ALA A 184 16.59 -1.61 -0.87
CA ALA A 184 17.99 -1.29 -0.59
C ALA A 184 18.20 -0.62 0.78
N LEU A 185 17.20 0.11 1.27
CA LEU A 185 17.29 0.88 2.51
C LEU A 185 16.55 0.21 3.68
N HIS A 186 15.42 -0.46 3.40
CA HIS A 186 14.55 -1.03 4.42
C HIS A 186 14.48 -2.55 4.43
N GLY A 187 15.15 -3.23 3.48
CA GLY A 187 15.19 -4.68 3.35
C GLY A 187 14.13 -5.25 2.42
N ASP A 188 14.35 -6.48 1.93
CA ASP A 188 13.48 -7.13 0.95
C ASP A 188 12.08 -7.47 1.51
N ILE A 189 11.10 -7.55 0.61
CA ILE A 189 9.81 -8.18 0.92
C ILE A 189 10.01 -9.70 0.90
N TRP A 190 9.67 -10.39 1.98
CA TRP A 190 9.71 -11.84 2.07
C TRP A 190 8.34 -12.49 1.92
N ALA A 191 7.27 -11.74 2.20
CA ALA A 191 5.93 -12.27 2.09
C ALA A 191 4.93 -11.25 1.58
N LEU A 192 3.91 -11.77 0.91
CA LEU A 192 2.73 -11.05 0.46
C LEU A 192 1.51 -11.58 1.22
N ALA A 193 0.89 -10.70 2.01
CA ALA A 193 -0.34 -10.98 2.74
C ALA A 193 -1.54 -10.31 2.08
N SER A 194 -2.68 -10.98 2.17
CA SER A 194 -3.98 -10.41 1.88
C SER A 194 -5.05 -11.11 2.70
N ASP A 195 -6.28 -10.58 2.62
CA ASP A 195 -7.48 -11.30 3.04
C ASP A 195 -7.69 -12.63 2.27
N GLY A 196 -8.75 -13.34 2.64
CA GLY A 196 -9.14 -14.61 2.04
C GLY A 196 -9.98 -14.50 0.75
N ALA A 197 -10.19 -13.30 0.19
CA ALA A 197 -11.07 -13.15 -0.96
C ALA A 197 -10.51 -13.85 -2.21
N ALA A 198 -11.41 -14.34 -3.08
CA ALA A 198 -11.04 -15.17 -4.22
C ALA A 198 -10.06 -14.49 -5.19
N PRO A 199 -10.22 -13.20 -5.57
CA PRO A 199 -9.28 -12.51 -6.45
C PRO A 199 -7.86 -12.45 -5.86
N TYR A 200 -7.73 -12.08 -4.58
CA TYR A 200 -6.42 -12.01 -3.92
C TYR A 200 -5.74 -13.38 -3.78
N ARG A 201 -6.50 -14.43 -3.47
CA ARG A 201 -5.95 -15.81 -3.42
C ARG A 201 -5.39 -16.22 -4.77
N TRP A 202 -6.13 -15.95 -5.83
CA TRP A 202 -5.71 -16.25 -7.18
C TRP A 202 -4.46 -15.43 -7.58
N ALA A 203 -4.45 -14.13 -7.31
CA ALA A 203 -3.32 -13.25 -7.59
C ALA A 203 -2.04 -13.67 -6.85
N LYS A 204 -2.16 -13.99 -5.55
CA LYS A 204 -1.05 -14.52 -4.75
C LYS A 204 -0.49 -15.82 -5.31
N HIS A 205 -1.37 -16.73 -5.72
CA HIS A 205 -0.94 -17.99 -6.33
C HIS A 205 -0.17 -17.72 -7.63
N GLU A 206 -0.70 -16.87 -8.51
CA GLU A 206 -0.03 -16.52 -9.77
C GLU A 206 1.34 -15.87 -9.53
N LEU A 207 1.51 -15.05 -8.49
CA LEU A 207 2.78 -14.37 -8.22
C LEU A 207 3.79 -15.22 -7.45
N CYS A 208 3.34 -15.97 -6.44
CA CYS A 208 4.21 -16.62 -5.45
C CYS A 208 4.41 -18.12 -5.69
N MET A 209 3.81 -18.71 -6.74
CA MET A 209 3.92 -20.15 -7.04
C MET A 209 4.55 -20.38 -8.43
N THR A 210 5.55 -19.57 -8.78
CA THR A 210 6.13 -19.53 -10.14
C THR A 210 7.46 -20.25 -10.25
N HIS A 211 8.26 -20.28 -9.18
CA HIS A 211 9.63 -20.78 -9.19
C HIS A 211 9.85 -21.82 -8.10
N GLU A 212 10.34 -23.00 -8.47
CA GLU A 212 10.79 -24.00 -7.50
C GLU A 212 12.11 -23.56 -6.85
N LEU A 213 12.19 -23.68 -5.53
CA LEU A 213 13.34 -23.30 -4.73
C LEU A 213 14.57 -24.11 -5.16
N ASN A 214 15.65 -23.41 -5.52
CA ASN A 214 16.90 -24.05 -5.90
C ASN A 214 17.42 -24.93 -4.74
N PRO A 215 17.56 -26.25 -4.94
CA PRO A 215 17.94 -27.18 -3.88
C PRO A 215 19.38 -26.98 -3.39
N LEU A 216 20.23 -26.32 -4.17
CA LEU A 216 21.62 -26.03 -3.82
C LEU A 216 21.77 -24.72 -3.06
N SER A 217 20.73 -23.87 -3.03
CA SER A 217 20.73 -22.64 -2.26
C SER A 217 20.78 -22.94 -0.74
N PRO A 218 21.30 -22.03 0.10
CA PRO A 218 21.30 -22.22 1.56
C PRO A 218 19.90 -22.54 2.12
N LEU A 219 18.86 -21.86 1.61
CA LEU A 219 17.48 -22.10 2.00
C LEU A 219 16.96 -23.45 1.47
N GLY A 220 17.26 -23.79 0.22
CA GLY A 220 16.84 -25.06 -0.40
C GLY A 220 17.41 -26.29 0.30
N LYS A 221 18.66 -26.22 0.77
CA LYS A 221 19.28 -27.30 1.57
C LYS A 221 18.56 -27.54 2.89
N ILE A 222 17.97 -26.49 3.48
CA ILE A 222 17.24 -26.57 4.76
C ILE A 222 15.81 -27.06 4.54
N LEU A 223 15.12 -26.53 3.52
CA LEU A 223 13.68 -26.77 3.33
C LEU A 223 13.37 -28.06 2.57
N ARG A 224 14.20 -28.47 1.59
CA ARG A 224 13.92 -29.64 0.75
C ARG A 224 13.80 -30.97 1.51
N PRO A 225 14.56 -31.23 2.60
CA PRO A 225 14.36 -32.42 3.42
C PRO A 225 12.98 -32.52 4.09
N LEU A 226 12.23 -31.41 4.18
CA LEU A 226 10.90 -31.38 4.77
C LEU A 226 9.90 -31.98 3.77
N CYS A 227 9.68 -33.29 3.89
CA CYS A 227 8.78 -34.02 3.01
C CYS A 227 7.39 -33.35 2.96
N ARG A 228 6.84 -33.20 1.75
CA ARG A 228 5.54 -32.54 1.45
C ARG A 228 5.51 -31.02 1.65
N LEU A 229 6.61 -30.38 2.05
CA LEU A 229 6.67 -28.92 2.03
C LEU A 229 6.66 -28.45 0.57
N ASN A 230 5.70 -27.59 0.25
CA ASN A 230 5.70 -26.88 -1.02
C ASN A 230 6.95 -26.00 -1.12
N CYS A 231 7.79 -26.24 -2.12
CA CYS A 231 9.03 -25.50 -2.36
C CYS A 231 8.89 -24.44 -3.47
N PHE A 232 7.68 -24.11 -3.92
CA PHE A 232 7.45 -23.03 -4.88
C PHE A 232 7.40 -21.65 -4.19
N THR A 233 7.99 -20.66 -4.87
CA THR A 233 8.11 -19.27 -4.43
C THR A 233 7.98 -18.32 -5.64
N SER A 234 8.02 -16.99 -5.42
CA SER A 234 8.21 -16.04 -6.51
C SER A 234 9.67 -16.02 -7.02
N GLU A 235 9.92 -15.30 -8.12
CA GLU A 235 11.29 -15.07 -8.66
C GLU A 235 12.28 -14.52 -7.61
N HIS A 236 11.78 -13.86 -6.57
CA HIS A 236 12.58 -13.23 -5.53
C HIS A 236 12.34 -13.83 -4.14
N LEU A 237 11.94 -15.11 -4.10
CA LEU A 237 11.67 -15.86 -2.87
C LEU A 237 10.55 -15.24 -2.00
N VAL A 238 9.65 -14.47 -2.61
CA VAL A 238 8.47 -13.93 -1.92
C VAL A 238 7.45 -15.05 -1.75
N LEU A 239 6.93 -15.18 -0.54
CA LEU A 239 5.95 -16.20 -0.17
C LEU A 239 4.55 -15.59 -0.06
N ALA A 240 3.53 -16.34 -0.49
CA ALA A 240 2.16 -15.98 -0.19
C ALA A 240 1.83 -16.36 1.26
N THR A 241 1.22 -15.44 1.99
CA THR A 241 0.64 -15.71 3.31
C THR A 241 -0.79 -15.18 3.38
N GLY A 242 -1.57 -15.69 4.32
CA GLY A 242 -2.94 -15.26 4.59
C GLY A 242 -3.10 -14.89 6.05
N ASP A 243 -4.00 -13.97 6.34
CA ASP A 243 -4.30 -13.60 7.72
C ASP A 243 -4.99 -14.79 8.45
N PRO A 244 -4.38 -15.33 9.53
CA PRO A 244 -4.93 -16.44 10.31
C PRO A 244 -6.39 -16.23 10.75
N LYS A 245 -6.82 -14.97 10.96
CA LYS A 245 -8.18 -14.64 11.41
C LYS A 245 -9.28 -15.11 10.45
N HIS A 246 -8.96 -15.31 9.18
CA HIS A 246 -9.92 -15.77 8.17
C HIS A 246 -10.02 -17.29 8.05
N PHE A 247 -9.10 -18.03 8.66
CA PHE A 247 -9.13 -19.49 8.70
C PHE A 247 -9.79 -20.06 9.96
N GLN A 248 -9.92 -19.25 11.02
CA GLN A 248 -10.50 -19.63 12.31
C GLN A 248 -12.00 -19.27 12.43
N LYS A 249 -12.66 -18.92 11.34
CA LYS A 249 -14.11 -18.75 11.25
C LYS A 249 -14.73 -20.00 10.62
#